data_AF-A0A4Y2DK30-F1
#
_entry.id   AF-A0A4Y2DK30-F1
#
_cell.length_a   1.000
_cell.length_b   1.000
_cell.length_c   1.000
_cell.angle_alpha   90.00
_cell.angle_beta   90.00
_cell.angle_gamma   90.00
#
_symmetry.space_group_name_H-M   'P 1'
#
loop_
_entity.id
_entity.type
_entity.pdbx_description
1 polymer ?
#
loop_
_entity_poly.entity_id
_entity_poly.type
_entity_poly.pdbx_seq_one_letter_code
_entity_poly.pdbx_strand_id
1 'polypeptide(L)'
;MTRERFQVNYLSVVDGKMDYDKINEFCELENMGINSQENINLEMQILEKFEEKTTYTNGRYETKLLWKDDQSRLNNNYEIAKKRLFNLNDKFKRDKNLYLNYKEIIQQQLKDGIVEYANCEPNNTCPGYFMPHHAVIREQKETTKVRICFDASSKSKG
;
A
#
# COMPACT_ATOMS: atom_id res chain seq x y z
N MET A 1 -5.53 34.54 0.30
CA MET A 1 -5.45 33.07 0.33
C MET A 1 -6.29 32.57 -0.85
N THR A 2 -5.66 32.45 -2.01
CA THR A 2 -6.34 32.24 -3.30
C THR A 2 -6.57 30.74 -3.47
N ARG A 3 -7.82 30.29 -3.56
CA ARG A 3 -8.15 28.90 -3.88
C ARG A 3 -7.70 28.61 -5.30
N GLU A 4 -6.73 27.72 -5.47
CA GLU A 4 -6.43 27.13 -6.78
C GLU A 4 -7.70 26.44 -7.30
N ARG A 5 -8.15 26.85 -8.49
CA ARG A 5 -9.22 26.18 -9.21
C ARG A 5 -8.65 24.89 -9.77
N PHE A 6 -9.01 23.76 -9.17
CA PHE A 6 -8.79 22.46 -9.81
C PHE A 6 -9.71 22.39 -11.03
N GLN A 7 -9.11 22.33 -12.22
CA GLN A 7 -9.82 22.08 -13.46
C GLN A 7 -9.92 20.55 -13.61
N VAL A 8 -11.13 20.02 -13.52
CA VAL A 8 -11.41 18.61 -13.79
C VAL A 8 -11.94 18.53 -15.21
N ASN A 9 -11.22 17.83 -16.09
CA ASN A 9 -11.70 17.57 -17.44
C ASN A 9 -12.77 16.47 -17.36
N TYR A 10 -13.92 16.65 -18.01
CA TYR A 10 -15.00 15.64 -18.05
C TYR A 10 -15.34 15.26 -19.49
N LEU A 11 -15.33 13.96 -19.78
CA LEU A 11 -15.84 13.40 -21.03
C LEU A 11 -17.32 13.03 -20.85
N SER A 12 -18.18 13.58 -21.71
CA SER A 12 -19.60 13.19 -21.79
C SER A 12 -19.84 12.40 -23.08
N VAL A 13 -20.55 11.28 -22.98
CA VAL A 13 -20.97 10.51 -24.15
C VAL A 13 -22.23 11.16 -24.71
N VAL A 14 -22.14 11.69 -25.93
CA VAL A 14 -23.30 12.21 -26.67
C VAL A 14 -23.70 11.14 -27.70
N ASP A 15 -24.98 10.76 -27.70
CA ASP A 15 -25.59 9.81 -28.65
C ASP A 15 -25.08 8.35 -28.64
N GLY A 16 -24.48 7.90 -27.53
CA GLY A 16 -24.05 6.50 -27.36
C GLY A 16 -22.89 6.07 -28.26
N LYS A 17 -22.32 6.99 -29.04
CA LYS A 17 -21.09 6.78 -29.79
C LYS A 17 -19.92 7.40 -29.04
N MET A 18 -18.93 6.58 -28.77
CA MET A 18 -17.69 6.99 -28.14
C MET A 18 -16.79 7.61 -29.20
N ASP A 19 -16.47 8.90 -29.03
CA ASP A 19 -15.58 9.66 -29.91
C ASP A 19 -14.13 9.39 -29.52
N TYR A 20 -13.48 8.49 -30.25
CA TYR A 20 -12.12 8.05 -29.95
C TYR A 20 -11.09 9.18 -30.07
N ASP A 21 -11.33 10.17 -30.94
CA ASP A 21 -10.41 11.29 -31.12
C ASP A 21 -10.42 12.20 -29.89
N LYS A 22 -11.59 12.44 -29.30
CA LYS A 22 -11.72 13.21 -28.04
C LYS A 22 -11.16 12.49 -26.83
N ILE A 23 -11.25 11.16 -26.80
CA ILE A 23 -10.62 10.36 -25.73
C ILE A 23 -9.10 10.47 -25.86
N ASN A 24 -8.58 10.39 -27.08
CA ASN A 24 -7.15 10.50 -27.32
C ASN A 24 -6.62 11.88 -26.92
N GLU A 25 -7.31 12.96 -27.31
CA GLU A 25 -6.97 14.33 -26.88
C GLU A 25 -7.01 14.49 -25.35
N PHE A 26 -8.03 13.93 -24.70
CA PHE A 26 -8.15 13.95 -23.23
C PHE A 26 -6.98 13.23 -22.56
N CYS A 27 -6.63 12.03 -23.04
CA CYS A 27 -5.51 11.26 -22.50
C CYS A 27 -4.17 11.95 -22.74
N GLU A 28 -3.98 12.59 -23.90
CA GLU A 28 -2.78 13.39 -24.20
C GLU A 28 -2.63 14.59 -23.25
N LEU A 29 -3.74 15.24 -22.88
CA LEU A 29 -3.75 16.34 -21.92
C LEU A 29 -3.38 15.90 -20.50
N GLU A 30 -3.79 14.70 -20.05
CA GLU A 30 -3.38 14.14 -18.75
C GLU A 30 -1.88 13.77 -18.70
N ASN A 31 -1.28 13.51 -19.86
CA ASN A 31 0.14 13.13 -19.99
C ASN A 31 1.09 14.34 -20.14
N MET A 32 0.59 15.57 -20.18
CA MET A 32 1.44 16.77 -20.29
C MET A 32 2.37 16.89 -19.07
N GLY A 33 3.68 16.72 -19.31
CA GLY A 33 4.73 16.79 -18.28
C GLY A 33 5.31 15.44 -17.84
N ILE A 34 4.77 14.32 -18.32
CA ILE A 34 5.23 12.95 -17.99
C ILE A 34 6.10 12.35 -19.13
N ASN A 35 6.10 12.99 -20.30
CA ASN A 35 6.69 12.51 -21.57
C ASN A 35 8.23 12.60 -21.68
N SER A 36 8.99 12.12 -20.70
CA SER A 36 10.42 11.85 -20.95
C SER A 36 10.57 10.53 -21.73
N GLN A 37 11.51 10.46 -22.67
CA GLN A 37 11.78 9.25 -23.45
C GLN A 37 12.13 8.05 -22.53
N GLU A 38 12.75 8.32 -21.38
CA GLU A 38 13.09 7.33 -20.36
C GLU A 38 11.83 6.74 -19.69
N ASN A 39 10.83 7.58 -19.37
CA ASN A 39 9.57 7.11 -18.79
C ASN A 39 8.80 6.23 -19.76
N ILE A 40 8.72 6.62 -21.04
CA ILE A 40 8.03 5.86 -22.09
C ILE A 40 8.66 4.47 -22.25
N ASN A 41 9.99 4.38 -22.28
CA ASN A 41 10.70 3.11 -22.40
C ASN A 41 10.45 2.19 -21.20
N LEU A 42 10.42 2.75 -19.98
CA LEU A 42 10.12 1.98 -18.77
C LEU A 42 8.66 1.48 -18.76
N GLU A 43 7.72 2.34 -19.15
CA GLU A 43 6.30 1.97 -19.25
C GLU A 43 6.06 0.86 -20.27
N MET A 44 6.70 0.92 -21.44
CA MET A 44 6.62 -0.16 -22.43
C MET A 44 7.13 -1.49 -21.87
N GLN A 45 8.27 -1.49 -21.16
CA GLN A 45 8.79 -2.71 -20.53
C GLN A 45 7.85 -3.26 -19.44
N ILE A 46 7.18 -2.38 -18.69
CA ILE A 46 6.19 -2.79 -17.68
C ILE A 46 4.96 -3.39 -18.36
N LEU A 47 4.50 -2.78 -19.46
CA LEU A 47 3.36 -3.26 -20.25
C LEU A 47 3.66 -4.64 -20.87
N GLU A 48 4.83 -4.81 -21.47
CA GLU A 48 5.28 -6.11 -22.01
C GLU A 48 5.29 -7.19 -20.93
N LYS A 49 5.89 -6.88 -19.76
CA LYS A 49 5.89 -7.80 -18.61
C LYS A 49 4.48 -8.09 -18.09
N PHE A 50 3.55 -7.13 -18.17
CA PHE A 50 2.15 -7.31 -17.79
C PHE A 50 1.46 -8.28 -18.75
N GLU A 51 1.56 -8.04 -20.05
CA GLU A 51 0.92 -8.85 -21.09
C GLU A 51 1.46 -10.29 -21.07
N GLU A 52 2.77 -10.47 -20.99
CA GLU A 52 3.42 -11.78 -20.92
C GLU A 52 2.94 -12.60 -19.71
N LYS A 53 2.74 -11.94 -18.56
CA LYS A 53 2.36 -12.60 -17.30
C LYS A 53 0.86 -12.70 -17.09
N THR A 54 0.06 -12.10 -17.96
CA THR A 54 -1.40 -12.14 -17.87
C THR A 54 -1.92 -13.38 -18.58
N THR A 55 -2.69 -14.18 -17.86
CA THR A 55 -3.28 -15.43 -18.36
C THR A 55 -4.78 -15.41 -18.16
N TYR A 56 -5.53 -16.07 -19.03
CA TYR A 56 -6.98 -16.22 -18.86
C TYR A 56 -7.27 -17.58 -18.24
N THR A 57 -7.69 -17.57 -16.99
CA THR A 57 -7.93 -18.77 -16.17
C THR A 57 -9.29 -18.66 -15.49
N ASN A 58 -10.10 -19.71 -15.55
CA ASN A 58 -11.42 -19.79 -14.91
C ASN A 58 -12.35 -18.59 -15.20
N GLY A 59 -12.35 -18.10 -16.44
CA GLY A 59 -13.25 -17.01 -16.84
C GLY A 59 -12.76 -15.60 -16.52
N ARG A 60 -11.56 -15.45 -15.94
CA ARG A 60 -10.98 -14.14 -15.58
C ARG A 60 -9.53 -14.03 -16.05
N TYR A 61 -9.08 -12.80 -16.24
CA TYR A 61 -7.66 -12.51 -16.44
C TYR A 61 -6.95 -12.47 -15.08
N GLU A 62 -5.86 -13.22 -14.96
CA GLU A 62 -4.99 -13.26 -13.80
C GLU A 62 -3.58 -12.84 -14.23
N THR A 63 -2.95 -11.96 -13.47
CA THR A 63 -1.57 -11.54 -13.71
C THR A 63 -0.77 -11.56 -12.42
N LYS A 64 0.54 -11.75 -12.52
CA LYS A 64 1.43 -11.69 -11.36
C LYS A 64 1.66 -10.23 -10.97
N LEU A 65 1.91 -9.99 -9.68
CA LEU A 65 2.33 -8.66 -9.22
C LEU A 65 3.62 -8.23 -9.95
N LEU A 66 3.58 -7.02 -10.50
CA LEU A 66 4.71 -6.40 -11.18
C LEU A 66 5.61 -5.73 -10.14
N TRP A 67 6.72 -6.39 -9.85
CA TRP A 67 7.74 -5.86 -8.94
C TRP A 67 8.69 -4.92 -9.69
N LYS A 68 9.13 -3.85 -9.02
CA LYS A 68 10.26 -3.06 -9.51
C LYS A 68 11.53 -3.89 -9.42
N ASP A 69 12.36 -3.81 -10.45
CA ASP A 69 13.61 -4.58 -10.54
C ASP A 69 14.65 -4.08 -9.50
N ASP A 70 14.59 -2.81 -9.11
CA ASP A 70 15.37 -2.28 -7.99
C ASP A 70 14.79 -2.76 -6.65
N GLN A 71 15.23 -3.95 -6.23
CA GLN A 71 15.10 -4.41 -4.86
C GLN A 71 16.19 -3.78 -3.98
N SER A 72 16.31 -2.45 -4.02
CA SER A 72 17.14 -1.74 -3.06
C SER A 72 16.73 -2.21 -1.66
N ARG A 73 17.71 -2.67 -0.88
CA ARG A 73 17.46 -3.16 0.48
C ARG A 73 16.72 -2.06 1.22
N LEU A 74 15.50 -2.38 1.69
CA LEU A 74 14.73 -1.45 2.51
C LEU A 74 15.64 -0.96 3.65
N ASN A 75 15.78 0.36 3.78
CA ASN A 75 16.60 0.95 4.83
C ASN A 75 16.15 0.41 6.19
N ASN A 76 17.12 0.10 7.05
CA ASN A 76 16.84 -0.35 8.41
C ASN A 76 16.04 0.73 9.16
N ASN A 77 14.83 0.38 9.60
CA ASN A 77 13.92 1.27 10.33
C ASN A 77 13.70 0.84 11.79
N TYR A 78 14.54 -0.05 12.31
CA TYR A 78 14.39 -0.70 13.61
C TYR A 78 14.17 0.30 14.76
N GLU A 79 14.98 1.34 14.87
CA GLU A 79 14.86 2.32 15.96
C GLU A 79 13.50 3.05 15.96
N ILE A 80 12.95 3.33 14.77
CA ILE A 80 11.62 3.94 14.64
C ILE A 80 10.53 2.96 15.03
N ALA A 81 10.61 1.72 14.54
CA ALA A 81 9.65 0.67 14.87
C ALA A 81 9.64 0.38 16.37
N LYS A 82 10.83 0.26 16.98
CA LYS A 82 11.04 0.07 18.42
C LYS A 82 10.43 1.21 19.23
N LYS A 83 10.69 2.47 18.88
CA LYS A 83 10.08 3.63 19.56
C LYS A 83 8.55 3.61 19.49
N ARG A 84 7.99 3.30 18.33
CA ARG A 84 6.53 3.20 18.15
C ARG A 84 5.93 2.04 18.96
N LEU A 85 6.63 0.91 19.04
CA LEU A 85 6.23 -0.23 19.87
C LEU A 85 6.18 0.15 21.36
N PHE A 86 7.19 0.86 21.88
CA PHE A 86 7.17 1.33 23.27
C PHE A 86 5.98 2.25 23.55
N ASN A 87 5.71 3.21 22.67
CA ASN A 87 4.55 4.10 22.81
C ASN A 87 3.22 3.32 22.79
N LEU A 88 3.12 2.30 21.95
CA LEU A 88 1.95 1.42 21.88
C LEU A 88 1.78 0.63 23.19
N ASN A 89 2.87 0.08 23.75
CA ASN A 89 2.85 -0.61 25.03
C ASN A 89 2.42 0.30 26.18
N ASP A 90 2.87 1.56 26.20
CA ASP A 90 2.41 2.51 27.21
C ASP A 90 0.92 2.85 27.06
N LYS A 91 0.39 2.84 25.84
CA LYS A 91 -1.05 2.94 25.60
C LYS A 91 -1.79 1.72 26.15
N PHE A 92 -1.28 0.51 25.94
CA PHE A 92 -1.86 -0.72 26.49
C PHE A 92 -1.89 -0.74 28.03
N LYS A 93 -0.87 -0.18 28.69
CA LYS A 93 -0.88 -0.05 30.16
C LYS A 93 -2.01 0.85 30.66
N ARG A 94 -2.34 1.91 29.92
CA ARG A 94 -3.42 2.85 30.26
C ARG A 94 -4.81 2.32 29.87
N ASP A 95 -4.90 1.53 28.81
CA ASP A 95 -6.15 0.98 28.29
C ASP A 95 -6.06 -0.54 28.10
N LYS A 96 -6.52 -1.27 29.11
CA LYS A 96 -6.53 -2.74 29.12
C LYS A 96 -7.49 -3.33 28.08
N ASN A 97 -8.59 -2.64 27.76
CA ASN A 97 -9.55 -3.14 26.78
C ASN A 97 -8.95 -3.10 25.37
N LEU A 98 -8.24 -2.01 25.05
CA LEU A 98 -7.49 -1.93 23.81
C LEU A 98 -6.45 -3.05 23.71
N TYR A 99 -5.71 -3.34 24.79
CA TYR A 99 -4.74 -4.43 24.81
C TYR A 99 -5.37 -5.80 24.53
N LEU A 100 -6.48 -6.12 25.19
CA LEU A 100 -7.18 -7.40 25.02
C LEU A 100 -7.66 -7.58 23.56
N ASN A 101 -8.31 -6.55 23.00
CA ASN A 101 -8.74 -6.57 21.59
C ASN A 101 -7.55 -6.72 20.64
N TYR A 102 -6.43 -6.02 20.91
CA TYR A 102 -5.23 -6.11 20.09
C TYR A 102 -4.63 -7.53 20.10
N LYS A 103 -4.56 -8.13 21.29
CA LYS A 103 -4.06 -9.50 21.48
C LYS A 103 -4.92 -10.50 20.72
N GLU A 104 -6.24 -10.39 20.82
CA GLU A 104 -7.19 -11.27 20.13
C GLU A 104 -7.03 -11.16 18.61
N ILE A 105 -6.91 -9.94 18.06
CA ILE A 105 -6.70 -9.74 16.62
C ILE A 105 -5.40 -10.39 16.14
N ILE A 106 -4.28 -10.21 16.85
CA ILE A 106 -3.00 -10.82 16.48
C ILE A 106 -3.07 -12.36 16.58
N GLN A 107 -3.71 -12.90 17.62
CA GLN A 107 -3.89 -14.35 17.78
C GLN A 107 -4.75 -14.94 16.66
N GLN A 108 -5.80 -14.24 16.25
CA GLN A 108 -6.64 -14.65 15.13
C GLN A 108 -5.86 -14.60 13.81
N GLN A 109 -5.09 -13.53 13.55
CA GLN A 109 -4.22 -13.45 12.38
C GLN A 109 -3.17 -14.57 12.35
N LEU A 110 -2.63 -14.97 13.50
CA LEU A 110 -1.70 -16.09 13.60
C LEU A 110 -2.39 -17.41 13.26
N LYS A 111 -3.61 -17.63 13.77
CA LYS A 111 -4.42 -18.82 13.49
C LYS A 111 -4.81 -18.90 12.00
N ASP A 112 -5.08 -17.77 11.38
CA ASP A 112 -5.45 -17.66 9.96
C ASP A 112 -4.23 -17.72 9.02
N GLY A 113 -3.01 -17.81 9.56
CA GLY A 113 -1.77 -17.84 8.77
C GLY A 113 -1.42 -16.52 8.11
N ILE A 114 -1.99 -15.40 8.58
CA ILE A 114 -1.72 -14.04 8.06
C ILE A 114 -0.40 -13.50 8.62
N VAL A 115 -0.10 -13.82 9.88
CA VAL A 115 1.17 -13.46 10.54
C VAL A 115 1.85 -14.70 11.08
N GLU A 116 3.17 -14.65 11.19
CA GLU A 116 4.01 -15.71 11.75
C GLU A 116 5.02 -15.15 12.74
N TYR A 117 5.62 -16.02 13.53
CA TYR A 117 6.73 -15.64 14.39
C TYR A 117 7.97 -15.35 13.55
N ALA A 118 8.50 -14.14 13.66
CA ALA A 118 9.75 -13.78 13.00
C ALA A 118 10.91 -14.61 13.57
N ASN A 119 11.67 -15.26 12.70
CA ASN A 119 12.85 -16.02 13.07
C ASN A 119 14.04 -15.07 13.27
N CYS A 120 14.07 -14.38 14.41
CA CYS A 120 15.14 -13.46 14.76
C CYS A 120 16.21 -14.15 15.61
N GLU A 121 17.45 -14.17 15.11
CA GLU A 121 18.61 -14.61 15.89
C GLU A 121 18.80 -13.72 17.14
N PRO A 122 19.36 -14.24 18.26
CA PRO A 122 19.51 -13.51 19.53
C PRO A 122 20.29 -12.18 19.43
N ASN A 123 21.06 -11.99 18.36
CA ASN A 123 21.98 -10.86 18.19
C ASN A 123 21.40 -9.69 17.37
N ASN A 124 20.07 -9.51 17.33
CA ASN A 124 19.40 -8.42 16.59
C ASN A 124 19.63 -8.38 15.07
N THR A 125 20.28 -9.40 14.50
CA THR A 125 20.34 -9.60 13.05
C THR A 125 19.07 -10.29 12.58
N CYS A 126 17.94 -9.58 12.67
CA CYS A 126 16.75 -9.97 11.92
C CYS A 126 16.88 -9.30 10.54
N PRO A 127 17.15 -10.05 9.46
CA PRO A 127 17.26 -9.46 8.13
C PRO A 127 15.86 -8.98 7.72
N GLY A 128 15.67 -7.65 7.63
CA GLY A 128 14.43 -7.13 7.09
C GLY A 128 14.03 -5.74 7.58
N TYR A 129 12.83 -5.39 7.19
CA TYR A 129 12.15 -4.16 7.52
C TYR A 129 11.11 -4.41 8.61
N PHE A 130 11.10 -3.60 9.66
CA PHE A 130 10.18 -3.74 10.79
C PHE A 130 8.94 -2.89 10.56
N MET A 131 7.80 -3.49 10.22
CA MET A 131 6.55 -2.72 10.05
C MET A 131 6.05 -2.20 11.41
N PRO A 132 6.11 -0.88 11.68
CA PRO A 132 5.46 -0.34 12.86
C PRO A 132 3.95 -0.47 12.68
N HIS A 133 3.21 -0.55 13.77
CA HIS A 133 1.78 -0.79 13.73
C HIS A 133 1.07 0.01 14.82
N HIS A 134 -0.20 0.33 14.58
CA HIS A 134 -1.02 1.08 15.53
C HIS A 134 -2.49 0.70 15.42
N ALA A 135 -3.25 1.00 16.48
CA ALA A 135 -4.69 0.77 16.50
C ALA A 135 -5.45 1.92 15.83
N VAL A 136 -6.33 1.56 14.89
CA VAL A 136 -7.38 2.44 14.36
C VAL A 136 -8.69 2.07 15.03
N ILE A 137 -9.23 2.97 15.84
CA ILE A 137 -10.44 2.76 16.62
C ILE A 137 -11.60 3.49 15.95
N ARG A 138 -12.69 2.77 15.67
CA ARG A 138 -13.95 3.35 15.18
C ARG A 138 -15.08 2.82 16.04
N GLU A 139 -15.42 3.56 17.10
CA GLU A 139 -16.41 3.12 18.10
C GLU A 139 -17.81 2.93 17.52
N GLN A 140 -18.14 3.69 16.48
CA GLN A 140 -19.42 3.66 15.77
C GLN A 140 -19.59 2.46 14.82
N LYS A 141 -18.59 1.59 14.68
CA LYS A 141 -18.68 0.37 13.85
C LYS A 141 -19.33 -0.77 14.65
N GLU A 142 -20.30 -1.43 14.04
CA GLU A 142 -20.98 -2.59 14.66
C GLU A 142 -20.07 -3.82 14.79
N THR A 143 -19.30 -4.15 13.75
CA THR A 143 -18.56 -5.42 13.69
C THR A 143 -17.14 -5.35 14.23
N THR A 144 -16.35 -4.32 13.84
CA THR A 144 -14.94 -4.23 14.22
C THR A 144 -14.60 -2.83 14.71
N LYS A 145 -14.60 -2.67 16.03
CA LYS A 145 -14.30 -1.40 16.69
C LYS A 145 -12.81 -1.06 16.70
N VAL A 146 -11.93 -2.07 16.67
CA VAL A 146 -10.46 -1.90 16.68
C VAL A 146 -9.85 -2.64 15.49
N ARG A 147 -8.99 -1.97 14.72
CA ARG A 147 -8.20 -2.57 13.65
C ARG A 147 -6.72 -2.26 13.84
N ILE A 148 -5.87 -3.21 13.44
CA ILE A 148 -4.41 -3.03 13.44
C ILE A 148 -4.01 -2.54 12.04
N CYS A 149 -3.39 -1.37 11.98
CA CYS A 149 -2.83 -0.81 10.76
C CYS A 149 -1.31 -0.95 10.81
N PHE A 150 -0.75 -1.67 9.84
CA PHE A 150 0.70 -1.80 9.65
C PHE A 150 1.18 -0.67 8.72
N ASP A 151 2.09 0.16 9.21
CA ASP A 151 2.68 1.26 8.46
C ASP A 151 3.88 0.78 7.65
N ALA A 152 3.61 0.17 6.49
CA ALA A 152 4.63 -0.26 5.54
C ALA A 152 5.38 0.92 4.87
N SER A 153 4.94 2.17 5.10
CA SER A 153 5.55 3.37 4.52
C SER A 153 6.59 4.03 5.44
N SER A 154 6.76 3.52 6.66
CA SER A 154 7.66 4.11 7.66
C SER A 154 9.12 4.02 7.22
N LYS A 155 9.76 5.15 6.93
CA LYS A 155 11.18 5.18 6.57
C LYS A 155 12.02 5.72 7.73
N SER A 156 13.22 5.17 7.93
CA SER A 156 14.25 5.91 8.66
C SER A 156 14.58 7.18 7.88
N LYS A 157 14.86 8.30 8.56
CA LYS A 157 15.53 9.41 7.88
C LYS A 157 16.82 8.83 7.29
N GLY A 158 17.00 9.01 5.98
CA GLY A 158 18.27 8.76 5.32
C GLY A 158 19.34 9.68 5.86
#